data_AF-A0A392QHV9-F1
#
_entry.id   AF-A0A392QHV9-F1
#
_cell.length_a   1.000
_cell.length_b   1.000
_cell.length_c   1.000
_cell.angle_alpha   90.00
_cell.angle_beta   90.00
_cell.angle_gamma   90.00
#
_symmetry.space_group_name_H-M   'P 1'
#
loop_
_entity.id
_entity.type
_entity.pdbx_description
1 polymer ?
#
loop_
_entity_poly.entity_id
_entity_poly.type
_entity_poly.pdbx_seq_one_letter_code
_entity_poly.pdbx_strand_id
1 'polypeptide(L)'
;NDQRMEKFELKAWVHVPKSFGVVGLTKTILRSFNSSADGEDLDPLICRLQEKLTSKKFLLVLDDVWTGNEECWERILLPLNRGSSESKIVVTTRETQVALFMKSDHQVPLQRLEENYCWSLFVKHAFQGKNEFEYPELQSIGKKILEKCGGLPLAVKTLGNLLQRKFSQDEWFKILETDMWHVSE
;
A
#
# COMPACT_ATOMS: atom_id res chain seq x y z
N ASN A 1 -0.69 -14.58 -8.96
CA ASN A 1 -2.11 -14.35 -9.28
C ASN A 1 -2.91 -15.48 -8.70
N ASP A 2 -3.63 -15.16 -7.63
CA ASP A 2 -4.27 -16.09 -6.71
C ASP A 2 -5.65 -16.53 -7.25
N GLN A 3 -5.97 -17.84 -7.27
CA GLN A 3 -7.28 -18.39 -7.70
C GLN A 3 -8.46 -17.72 -6.98
N ARG A 4 -8.23 -17.17 -5.78
CA ARG A 4 -9.22 -16.41 -5.02
C ARG A 4 -9.69 -15.14 -5.74
N MET A 5 -8.83 -14.54 -6.58
CA MET A 5 -9.16 -13.36 -7.36
C MET A 5 -10.08 -13.66 -8.55
N GLU A 6 -10.10 -14.89 -9.07
CA GLU A 6 -10.97 -15.27 -10.21
C GLU A 6 -12.45 -15.21 -9.85
N LYS A 7 -12.79 -15.19 -8.56
CA LYS A 7 -14.17 -15.17 -8.05
C LYS A 7 -14.85 -13.80 -8.11
N PHE A 8 -14.14 -12.73 -8.45
CA PHE A 8 -14.72 -11.39 -8.59
C PHE A 8 -14.95 -11.04 -10.06
N GLU A 9 -16.18 -10.66 -10.41
CA GLU A 9 -16.57 -10.23 -11.76
C GLU A 9 -15.94 -8.89 -12.11
N LEU A 10 -15.85 -7.99 -11.12
CA LEU A 10 -15.30 -6.65 -11.27
C LEU A 10 -14.15 -6.43 -10.30
N LYS A 11 -13.08 -5.81 -10.78
CA LYS A 11 -11.87 -5.52 -10.01
C LYS A 11 -11.40 -4.13 -10.36
N ALA A 12 -11.09 -3.33 -9.35
CA ALA A 12 -10.56 -1.99 -9.52
C ALA A 12 -9.52 -1.70 -8.44
N TRP A 13 -8.49 -0.95 -8.82
CA TRP A 13 -7.53 -0.36 -7.89
C TRP A 13 -7.47 1.14 -8.17
N VAL A 14 -7.76 1.93 -7.14
CA VAL A 14 -7.80 3.38 -7.21
C VAL A 14 -6.84 3.94 -6.18
N HIS A 15 -5.80 4.63 -6.64
CA HIS A 15 -5.04 5.50 -5.75
C HIS A 15 -5.86 6.76 -5.46
N VAL A 16 -6.02 7.10 -4.18
CA VAL A 16 -6.85 8.22 -3.74
C VAL A 16 -5.94 9.42 -3.46
N PRO A 17 -6.10 10.54 -4.20
CA PRO A 17 -5.37 11.76 -3.90
C PRO A 17 -5.72 12.29 -2.50
N LYS A 18 -4.79 12.96 -1.81
CA LYS A 18 -5.04 13.58 -0.49
C LYS A 18 -6.24 14.53 -0.46
N SER A 19 -6.44 15.27 -1.54
CA SER A 19 -7.61 16.13 -1.72
C SER A 19 -8.30 15.74 -3.03
N PHE A 20 -9.59 15.49 -2.95
CA PHE A 20 -10.40 15.11 -4.10
C PHE A 20 -11.82 15.65 -3.96
N GLY A 21 -12.45 15.91 -5.11
CA GLY A 21 -13.89 16.14 -5.17
C GLY A 21 -14.64 14.84 -5.44
N VAL A 22 -15.89 14.77 -4.99
CA VAL A 22 -16.79 13.60 -5.16
C VAL A 22 -16.88 13.18 -6.63
N VAL A 23 -17.06 14.14 -7.54
CA VAL A 23 -17.13 13.90 -9.00
C VAL A 23 -15.84 13.28 -9.51
N GLY A 24 -14.68 13.85 -9.13
CA GLY A 24 -13.38 13.40 -9.59
C GLY A 24 -13.10 11.95 -9.19
N LEU A 25 -13.30 11.62 -7.92
CA LEU A 25 -13.05 10.27 -7.43
C LEU A 25 -14.06 9.26 -7.99
N THR A 26 -15.34 9.64 -8.13
CA THR A 26 -16.37 8.77 -8.75
C THR A 26 -16.00 8.42 -10.19
N LYS A 27 -15.52 9.40 -10.97
CA LYS A 27 -15.03 9.15 -12.34
C LYS A 27 -13.83 8.20 -12.35
N THR A 28 -12.89 8.37 -11.43
CA THR A 28 -11.72 7.48 -11.33
C THR A 28 -12.14 6.05 -11.00
N ILE A 29 -13.09 5.85 -10.09
CA ILE A 29 -13.64 4.53 -9.77
C ILE A 29 -14.34 3.91 -10.99
N LEU A 30 -15.21 4.66 -11.67
CA LEU A 30 -15.89 4.19 -12.88
C LEU A 30 -14.91 3.74 -13.97
N ARG A 31 -13.88 4.54 -14.25
CA ARG A 31 -12.83 4.19 -15.22
C ARG A 31 -12.07 2.94 -14.80
N SER A 32 -11.80 2.77 -13.52
CA SER A 32 -11.10 1.60 -12.98
C SER A 32 -11.92 0.31 -13.11
N PHE A 33 -13.25 0.42 -13.20
CA PHE A 33 -14.15 -0.68 -13.55
C PHE A 33 -14.42 -0.83 -15.05
N ASN A 34 -13.64 -0.17 -15.91
CA ASN A 34 -13.85 -0.11 -17.35
C ASN A 34 -15.28 0.35 -17.70
N SER A 35 -15.77 1.38 -17.01
CA SER A 35 -17.04 2.03 -17.28
C SER A 35 -16.82 3.46 -17.80
N SER A 36 -17.73 3.93 -18.66
CA SER A 36 -17.73 5.34 -19.06
C SER A 36 -17.90 6.23 -17.82
N ALA A 37 -17.17 7.34 -17.83
CA ALA A 37 -17.19 8.37 -16.80
C ALA A 37 -17.62 9.73 -17.39
N ASP A 38 -18.39 9.68 -18.49
CA ASP A 38 -18.87 10.86 -19.23
C ASP A 38 -19.97 11.58 -18.44
N GLY A 39 -19.94 12.91 -18.45
CA GLY A 39 -20.81 13.79 -17.67
C GLY A 39 -20.03 14.60 -16.63
N GLU A 40 -20.53 15.78 -16.27
CA GLU A 40 -19.92 16.65 -15.25
C GLU A 40 -20.64 16.55 -13.90
N ASP A 41 -21.93 16.21 -13.94
CA ASP A 41 -22.78 16.17 -12.77
C ASP A 41 -22.60 14.90 -11.94
N LEU A 42 -22.75 15.05 -10.63
CA LEU A 42 -22.57 13.96 -9.68
C LEU A 42 -23.63 12.87 -9.81
N ASP A 43 -24.91 13.25 -9.91
CA ASP A 43 -26.01 12.27 -9.86
C ASP A 43 -25.96 11.25 -11.00
N PRO A 44 -25.73 11.64 -12.28
CA PRO A 44 -25.55 10.67 -13.36
C PRO A 44 -24.37 9.72 -13.16
N LEU A 45 -23.26 10.22 -12.59
CA LEU A 45 -22.08 9.40 -12.30
C LEU A 45 -22.35 8.40 -11.18
N ILE A 46 -23.07 8.82 -10.14
CA ILE A 46 -23.48 7.94 -9.04
C ILE A 46 -24.45 6.87 -9.55
N CYS A 47 -25.46 7.23 -10.34
CA CYS A 47 -26.39 6.27 -10.95
C CYS A 47 -25.65 5.24 -11.80
N ARG A 48 -24.71 5.69 -12.64
CA ARG A 48 -23.92 4.77 -13.48
C ARG A 48 -23.05 3.83 -12.65
N LEU A 49 -22.44 4.34 -11.56
CA LEU A 49 -21.66 3.49 -10.66
C LEU A 49 -22.56 2.45 -9.98
N GLN A 50 -23.77 2.84 -9.54
CA GLN A 50 -24.75 1.90 -9.00
C GLN A 50 -25.12 0.81 -10.00
N GLU A 51 -25.49 1.19 -11.22
CA GLU A 51 -25.87 0.23 -12.27
C GLU A 51 -24.72 -0.74 -12.58
N LYS A 52 -23.49 -0.23 -12.68
CA LYS A 52 -22.29 -1.04 -12.93
C LYS A 52 -22.06 -2.10 -11.85
N LEU A 53 -22.33 -1.76 -10.59
CA LEU A 53 -22.09 -2.64 -9.44
C LEU A 53 -23.28 -3.50 -9.05
N THR A 54 -24.49 -3.16 -9.51
CA THR A 54 -25.72 -3.82 -9.09
C THR A 54 -25.67 -5.32 -9.32
N SER A 55 -25.85 -6.10 -8.24
CA SER A 55 -25.80 -7.58 -8.24
C SER A 55 -24.48 -8.19 -8.69
N LYS A 56 -23.41 -7.39 -8.81
CA LYS A 56 -22.07 -7.86 -9.19
C LYS A 56 -21.22 -8.13 -7.97
N LYS A 57 -20.44 -9.20 -8.02
CA LYS A 57 -19.39 -9.46 -7.03
C LYS A 57 -18.12 -8.71 -7.42
N PHE A 58 -17.79 -7.66 -6.69
CA PHE A 58 -16.64 -6.80 -7.00
C PHE A 58 -15.57 -6.77 -5.91
N LEU A 59 -14.34 -6.49 -6.31
CA LEU A 59 -13.23 -6.11 -5.44
C LEU A 59 -12.77 -4.69 -5.80
N LEU A 60 -12.86 -3.77 -4.84
CA LEU A 60 -12.36 -2.40 -4.99
C LEU A 60 -11.24 -2.16 -3.99
N VAL A 61 -10.05 -1.81 -4.48
CA VAL A 61 -8.94 -1.35 -3.64
C VAL A 61 -8.88 0.17 -3.71
N LEU A 62 -9.03 0.83 -2.57
CA LEU A 62 -8.86 2.27 -2.37
C LEU A 62 -7.53 2.48 -1.63
N ASP A 63 -6.53 2.92 -2.37
CA ASP A 63 -5.14 2.92 -1.92
C ASP A 63 -4.68 4.32 -1.47
N ASP A 64 -4.02 4.37 -0.31
CA ASP A 64 -3.47 5.57 0.33
C ASP A 64 -4.55 6.63 0.67
N VAL A 65 -5.59 6.22 1.40
CA VAL A 65 -6.67 7.14 1.85
C VAL A 65 -6.24 7.95 3.07
N TRP A 66 -6.61 9.23 3.07
CA TRP A 66 -6.33 10.23 4.11
C TRP A 66 -7.61 10.81 4.73
N THR A 67 -7.52 11.38 5.94
CA THR A 67 -8.59 12.18 6.57
C THR A 67 -8.85 13.51 5.85
N GLY A 68 -9.94 14.21 6.23
CA GLY A 68 -10.27 15.55 5.74
C GLY A 68 -11.21 15.61 4.53
N ASN A 69 -11.77 14.47 4.11
CA ASN A 69 -12.75 14.38 3.02
C ASN A 69 -13.95 13.50 3.42
N GLU A 70 -14.32 13.48 4.70
CA GLU A 70 -15.34 12.60 5.29
C GLU A 70 -16.69 12.75 4.59
N GLU A 71 -17.14 14.00 4.35
CA GLU A 71 -18.39 14.29 3.64
C GLU A 71 -18.40 13.76 2.20
N CYS A 72 -17.24 13.74 1.54
CA CYS A 72 -17.13 13.19 0.20
C CYS A 72 -17.33 11.67 0.20
N TRP A 73 -16.78 10.99 1.22
CA TRP A 73 -16.90 9.55 1.35
C TRP A 73 -18.33 9.10 1.59
N GLU A 74 -19.13 9.83 2.37
CA GLU A 74 -20.55 9.50 2.56
C GLU A 74 -21.27 9.35 1.21
N ARG A 75 -21.01 10.25 0.26
CA ARG A 75 -21.64 10.20 -1.07
C ARG A 75 -21.08 9.08 -1.95
N ILE A 76 -19.79 8.78 -1.86
CA ILE A 76 -19.13 7.77 -2.68
C ILE A 76 -19.42 6.34 -2.20
N LEU A 77 -19.63 6.14 -0.90
CA LEU A 77 -19.90 4.82 -0.33
C LEU A 77 -21.32 4.34 -0.65
N LEU A 78 -22.30 5.24 -0.75
CA LEU A 78 -23.69 4.90 -1.09
C LEU A 78 -23.85 4.00 -2.32
N PRO A 79 -23.27 4.33 -3.50
CA PRO A 79 -23.41 3.48 -4.68
C PRO A 79 -22.74 2.10 -4.53
N LEU A 80 -21.70 1.98 -3.70
CA LEU A 80 -20.97 0.72 -3.52
C LEU A 80 -21.81 -0.36 -2.80
N ASN A 81 -22.82 0.05 -2.04
CA ASN A 81 -23.74 -0.85 -1.33
C ASN A 81 -24.69 -1.62 -2.27
N ARG A 82 -24.70 -1.34 -3.58
CA ARG A 82 -25.53 -2.06 -4.56
C ARG A 82 -24.89 -3.36 -5.05
N GLY A 83 -23.63 -3.62 -4.69
CA GLY A 83 -22.94 -4.87 -5.00
C GLY A 83 -23.58 -6.10 -4.37
N SER A 84 -23.14 -7.27 -4.83
CA SER A 84 -23.36 -8.53 -4.12
C SER A 84 -22.77 -8.44 -2.70
N SER A 85 -23.39 -9.10 -1.71
CA SER A 85 -22.86 -9.22 -0.34
C SER A 85 -21.49 -9.89 -0.26
N GLU A 86 -21.08 -10.59 -1.32
CA GLU A 86 -19.74 -11.18 -1.43
C GLU A 86 -18.68 -10.20 -1.95
N SER A 87 -19.07 -8.96 -2.26
CA SER A 87 -18.14 -7.90 -2.69
C SER A 87 -17.23 -7.47 -1.54
N LYS A 88 -16.05 -6.97 -1.88
CA LYS A 88 -15.04 -6.54 -0.91
C LYS A 88 -14.48 -5.18 -1.31
N ILE A 89 -14.36 -4.31 -0.33
CA ILE A 89 -13.63 -3.06 -0.45
C ILE A 89 -12.42 -3.18 0.48
N VAL A 90 -11.24 -2.92 -0.05
CA VAL A 90 -9.99 -2.87 0.72
C VAL A 90 -9.52 -1.43 0.72
N VAL A 91 -9.31 -0.88 1.90
CA VAL A 91 -8.76 0.46 2.08
C VAL A 91 -7.37 0.32 2.67
N THR A 92 -6.38 0.98 2.06
CA THR A 92 -5.05 1.14 2.68
C THR A 92 -4.90 2.58 3.15
N THR A 93 -4.32 2.77 4.32
CA THR A 93 -4.17 4.08 4.95
C THR A 93 -3.04 4.05 5.97
N ARG A 94 -2.50 5.24 6.28
CA ARG A 94 -1.57 5.47 7.40
C ARG A 94 -2.28 5.98 8.64
N GLU A 95 -3.55 6.38 8.52
CA GLU A 95 -4.32 7.05 9.56
C GLU A 95 -5.46 6.15 10.03
N THR A 96 -5.41 5.72 11.29
CA THR A 96 -6.43 4.82 11.86
C THR A 96 -7.84 5.43 11.85
N GLN A 97 -7.95 6.77 11.86
CA GLN A 97 -9.23 7.48 11.78
C GLN A 97 -9.99 7.21 10.48
N VAL A 98 -9.30 6.86 9.40
CA VAL A 98 -9.92 6.48 8.12
C VAL A 98 -10.83 5.26 8.30
N ALA A 99 -10.45 4.31 9.15
CA ALA A 99 -11.26 3.12 9.39
C ALA A 99 -12.64 3.46 10.00
N LEU A 100 -12.74 4.57 10.74
CA LEU A 100 -13.99 5.00 11.37
C LEU A 100 -14.98 5.55 10.34
N PHE A 101 -14.58 6.54 9.53
CA PHE A 101 -15.51 7.14 8.56
C PHE A 101 -15.78 6.23 7.36
N MET A 102 -14.85 5.32 7.02
CA MET A 102 -15.08 4.26 6.03
C MET A 102 -15.97 3.13 6.56
N LYS A 103 -16.35 3.18 7.85
CA LYS A 103 -17.18 2.17 8.54
C LYS A 103 -16.64 0.75 8.34
N SER A 104 -15.33 0.59 8.50
CA SER A 104 -14.67 -0.69 8.22
C SER A 104 -15.06 -1.77 9.23
N ASP A 105 -15.54 -2.91 8.74
CA ASP A 105 -15.86 -4.08 9.56
C ASP A 105 -14.61 -4.77 10.14
N HIS A 106 -13.48 -4.62 9.46
CA HIS A 106 -12.22 -5.28 9.82
C HIS A 106 -11.02 -4.36 9.60
N GLN A 107 -10.06 -4.41 10.50
CA GLN A 107 -8.83 -3.64 10.42
C GLN A 107 -7.65 -4.61 10.52
N VAL A 108 -6.68 -4.46 9.61
CA VAL A 108 -5.45 -5.26 9.57
C VAL A 108 -4.27 -4.32 9.80
N PRO A 109 -3.86 -4.08 11.05
CA PRO A 109 -2.68 -3.27 11.32
C PRO A 109 -1.44 -3.99 10.77
N LEU A 110 -0.74 -3.37 9.82
CA LEU A 110 0.50 -3.92 9.28
C LEU A 110 1.62 -3.73 10.30
N GLN A 111 2.17 -4.86 10.76
CA GLN A 111 3.29 -4.86 11.70
C GLN A 111 4.61 -4.65 10.96
N ARG A 112 5.62 -4.19 11.72
CA ARG A 112 7.02 -4.19 11.25
C ARG A 112 7.47 -5.62 11.00
N LEU A 113 8.44 -5.80 10.09
CA LEU A 113 9.03 -7.11 9.86
C LEU A 113 9.81 -7.56 11.08
N GLU A 114 9.68 -8.85 11.41
CA GLU A 114 10.55 -9.51 12.38
C GLU A 114 12.00 -9.55 11.86
N GLU A 115 12.95 -9.61 12.78
CA GLU A 115 14.38 -9.49 12.50
C GLU A 115 14.90 -10.53 11.48
N ASN A 116 14.43 -11.77 11.58
CA ASN A 116 14.75 -12.85 10.63
C ASN A 116 14.28 -12.53 9.20
N TYR A 117 13.07 -11.97 9.02
CA TYR A 117 12.57 -11.56 7.72
C TYR A 117 13.27 -10.30 7.21
N CYS A 118 13.62 -9.36 8.10
CA CYS A 118 14.50 -8.24 7.76
C CYS A 118 15.85 -8.70 7.25
N TRP A 119 16.51 -9.62 7.96
CA TRP A 119 17.79 -10.19 7.56
C TRP A 119 17.68 -10.89 6.20
N SER A 120 16.66 -11.72 6.02
CA SER A 120 16.43 -12.43 4.74
C SER A 120 16.21 -11.47 3.57
N LEU A 121 15.40 -10.41 3.77
CA LEU A 121 15.16 -9.38 2.77
C LEU A 121 16.44 -8.59 2.47
N PHE A 122 17.20 -8.26 3.51
CA PHE A 122 18.47 -7.56 3.39
C PHE A 122 19.49 -8.37 2.58
N VAL A 123 19.70 -9.64 2.92
CA VAL A 123 20.63 -10.53 2.22
C VAL A 123 20.29 -10.61 0.73
N LYS A 124 19.00 -10.81 0.43
CA LYS A 124 18.51 -10.84 -0.95
C LYS A 124 18.91 -9.60 -1.75
N HIS A 125 18.87 -8.41 -1.15
CA HIS A 125 19.16 -7.15 -1.82
C HIS A 125 20.65 -6.74 -1.78
N ALA A 126 21.33 -6.94 -0.65
CA ALA A 126 22.71 -6.53 -0.43
C ALA A 126 23.74 -7.48 -1.04
N PHE A 127 23.47 -8.79 -1.00
CA PHE A 127 24.42 -9.82 -1.41
C PHE A 127 24.14 -10.38 -2.82
N GLN A 128 22.91 -10.22 -3.34
CA GLN A 128 22.51 -10.63 -4.71
C GLN A 128 22.96 -12.06 -5.09
N GLY A 129 22.73 -13.03 -4.20
CA GLY A 129 23.08 -14.43 -4.44
C GLY A 129 24.50 -14.82 -4.06
N LYS A 130 25.34 -13.87 -3.62
CA LYS A 130 26.57 -14.21 -2.88
C LYS A 130 26.20 -14.87 -1.55
N ASN A 131 27.04 -15.81 -1.13
CA ASN A 131 26.93 -16.46 0.17
C ASN A 131 27.37 -15.48 1.26
N GLU A 132 26.45 -15.05 2.13
CA GLU A 132 26.73 -14.09 3.20
C GLU A 132 27.73 -14.63 4.23
N PHE A 133 27.84 -15.95 4.38
CA PHE A 133 28.78 -16.58 5.30
C PHE A 133 30.25 -16.40 4.88
N GLU A 134 30.50 -16.02 3.63
CA GLU A 134 31.85 -15.68 3.13
C GLU A 134 32.28 -14.26 3.54
N TYR A 135 31.38 -13.46 4.11
CA TYR A 135 31.62 -12.05 4.47
C TYR A 135 31.19 -11.73 5.90
N PRO A 136 31.82 -12.35 6.93
CA PRO A 136 31.42 -12.19 8.33
C PRO A 136 31.44 -10.73 8.82
N GLU A 137 32.39 -9.91 8.37
CA GLU A 137 32.47 -8.49 8.71
C GLU A 137 31.29 -7.68 8.15
N LEU A 138 30.93 -7.92 6.88
CA LEU A 138 29.75 -7.29 6.27
C LEU A 138 28.47 -7.78 6.95
N GLN A 139 28.40 -9.04 7.35
CA GLN A 139 27.27 -9.57 8.11
C GLN A 139 27.08 -8.83 9.43
N SER A 140 28.17 -8.63 10.18
CA SER A 140 28.16 -7.90 11.45
C SER A 140 27.69 -6.45 11.28
N ILE A 141 28.22 -5.73 10.29
CA ILE A 141 27.82 -4.34 10.02
C ILE A 141 26.37 -4.29 9.52
N GLY A 142 25.98 -5.21 8.64
CA GLY A 142 24.63 -5.29 8.11
C GLY A 142 23.57 -5.45 9.20
N LYS A 143 23.81 -6.30 10.21
CA LYS A 143 22.90 -6.45 11.35
C LYS A 143 22.70 -5.14 12.11
N LYS A 144 23.77 -4.40 12.39
CA LYS A 144 23.70 -3.08 13.05
C LYS A 144 22.94 -2.05 12.21
N ILE A 145 23.09 -2.09 10.89
CA ILE A 145 22.29 -1.25 9.97
C ILE A 145 20.80 -1.62 10.06
N LEU A 146 20.46 -2.90 10.14
CA LEU A 146 19.07 -3.34 10.26
C LEU A 146 18.39 -2.95 11.58
N GLU A 147 19.14 -2.94 12.69
CA GLU A 147 18.66 -2.40 13.97
C GLU A 147 18.17 -0.95 13.78
N LYS A 148 18.91 -0.15 13.00
CA LYS A 148 18.53 1.24 12.67
C LYS A 148 17.37 1.34 11.66
N CYS A 149 17.11 0.30 10.86
CA CYS A 149 15.95 0.28 9.96
C CYS A 149 14.60 0.09 10.69
N GLY A 150 14.62 -0.36 11.95
CA GLY A 150 13.43 -0.49 12.78
C GLY A 150 12.36 -1.43 12.19
N GLY A 151 12.75 -2.45 11.42
CA GLY A 151 11.83 -3.42 10.83
C GLY A 151 11.02 -2.92 9.62
N LEU A 152 11.31 -1.73 9.07
CA LEU A 152 10.60 -1.18 7.92
C LEU A 152 11.07 -1.81 6.60
N PRO A 153 10.23 -2.57 5.86
CA PRO A 153 10.64 -3.28 4.66
C PRO A 153 11.28 -2.38 3.60
N LEU A 154 10.75 -1.16 3.42
CA LEU A 154 11.25 -0.22 2.42
C LEU A 154 12.65 0.30 2.79
N ALA A 155 12.91 0.60 4.07
CA ALA A 155 14.22 1.02 4.53
C ALA A 155 15.26 -0.11 4.32
N VAL A 156 14.91 -1.32 4.75
CA VAL A 156 15.75 -2.53 4.59
C VAL A 156 16.12 -2.76 3.13
N LYS A 157 15.13 -2.75 2.23
CA LYS A 157 15.35 -2.94 0.79
C LYS A 157 16.21 -1.83 0.19
N THR A 158 15.96 -0.58 0.58
CA THR A 158 16.69 0.59 0.06
C THR A 158 18.15 0.52 0.43
N LEU A 159 18.45 0.28 1.71
CA LEU A 159 19.81 0.14 2.21
C LEU A 159 20.50 -1.09 1.66
N GLY A 160 19.81 -2.22 1.56
CA GLY A 160 20.35 -3.41 0.91
C GLY A 160 20.81 -3.12 -0.53
N ASN A 161 19.98 -2.46 -1.34
CA ASN A 161 20.35 -2.09 -2.71
C ASN A 161 21.50 -1.07 -2.77
N LEU A 162 21.56 -0.12 -1.83
CA LEU A 162 22.66 0.85 -1.75
C LEU A 162 23.98 0.15 -1.42
N LEU A 163 23.97 -0.70 -0.40
CA LEU A 163 25.13 -1.43 0.10
C LEU A 163 25.65 -2.47 -0.88
N GLN A 164 24.76 -3.03 -1.72
CA GLN A 164 25.16 -3.86 -2.85
C GLN A 164 26.07 -3.12 -3.83
N ARG A 165 25.79 -1.85 -4.11
CA ARG A 165 26.61 -1.02 -5.01
C ARG A 165 27.92 -0.59 -4.36
N LYS A 166 27.95 -0.58 -3.02
CA LYS A 166 29.09 -0.19 -2.18
C LYS A 166 29.59 -1.38 -1.37
N PHE A 167 29.87 -2.50 -2.03
CA PHE A 167 30.14 -3.78 -1.38
C PHE A 167 31.56 -3.88 -0.79
N SER A 168 31.87 -3.06 0.21
CA SER A 168 33.11 -3.09 0.98
C SER A 168 32.86 -2.73 2.45
N GLN A 169 33.73 -3.21 3.35
CA GLN A 169 33.60 -2.99 4.79
C GLN A 169 33.59 -1.50 5.14
N ASP A 170 34.52 -0.73 4.58
CA ASP A 170 34.64 0.70 4.86
C ASP A 170 33.40 1.48 4.43
N GLU A 171 32.80 1.15 3.29
CA GLU A 171 31.60 1.85 2.82
C GLU A 171 30.37 1.49 3.65
N TRP A 172 30.24 0.23 4.07
CA TRP A 172 29.16 -0.20 4.96
C TRP A 172 29.28 0.48 6.32
N PHE A 173 30.50 0.57 6.85
CA PHE A 173 30.78 1.26 8.11
C PHE A 173 30.47 2.75 8.02
N LYS A 174 30.87 3.44 6.93
CA LYS A 174 30.50 4.84 6.70
C LYS A 174 28.99 5.06 6.72
N ILE A 175 28.22 4.19 6.06
CA ILE A 175 26.75 4.27 6.06
C ILE A 175 26.19 4.05 7.47
N LEU A 176 26.71 3.07 8.20
CA LEU A 176 26.32 2.82 9.59
C LEU A 176 26.51 4.05 10.48
N GLU A 177 27.64 4.76 10.34
CA GLU A 177 27.99 5.95 11.13
C GLU A 177 27.32 7.24 10.66
N THR A 178 26.57 7.23 9.55
CA THR A 178 25.92 8.46 9.07
C THR A 178 24.73 8.84 9.97
N ASP A 179 24.46 10.13 10.20
CA ASP A 179 23.31 10.62 11.00
C ASP A 179 21.93 10.52 10.30
N MET A 180 21.84 9.79 9.19
CA MET A 180 20.63 9.68 8.36
C MET A 180 19.46 8.92 9.01
N TRP A 181 19.64 8.41 10.22
CA TRP A 181 18.68 7.51 10.89
C TRP A 181 17.62 8.24 11.72
N HIS A 182 17.78 9.55 11.92
CA HIS A 182 16.79 10.40 12.57
C HIS A 182 15.88 11.03 11.52
N VAL A 183 14.88 10.28 11.07
CA VAL A 183 13.78 10.84 10.28
C VAL A 183 12.64 11.11 11.27
N SER A 184 12.34 12.40 11.50
CA SER A 184 11.20 12.83 12.31
C SER A 184 9.90 12.23 11.73
N GLU A 185 9.05 11.72 12.62
CA GLU A 185 7.71 11.20 12.30
C GLU A 185 6.82 12.21 11.58
#